data_AF-A0A7J3F2B1-F1
#
_entry.id   AF-A0A7J3F2B1-F1
#
_cell.length_a   1.000
_cell.length_b   1.000
_cell.length_c   1.000
_cell.angle_alpha   90.00
_cell.angle_beta   90.00
_cell.angle_gamma   90.00
#
_symmetry.space_group_name_H-M   'P 1'
#
loop_
_entity.id
_entity.type
_entity.pdbx_description
1 polymer ?
#
loop_
_entity_poly.entity_id
_entity_poly.type
_entity_poly.pdbx_seq_one_letter_code
_entity_poly.pdbx_strand_id
1 'polypeptide(L)' 'MSIKIEIQNLPEELRRKGLEEKLAEICRKNDIVFMAIFGSFVRGGQNRKSDIDIAIE' A
#
# COMPACT_ATOMS: atom_id res chain seq x y z
N MET A 1 15.93 -12.90 11.37
CA MET A 1 15.61 -12.56 9.96
C MET A 1 14.79 -11.29 9.98
N SER A 2 15.25 -10.23 9.34
CA SER A 2 14.44 -9.02 9.16
C SER A 2 13.28 -9.38 8.24
N ILE A 3 12.03 -9.34 8.74
CA ILE A 3 10.86 -9.52 7.88
C ILE A 3 10.90 -8.37 6.86
N LYS A 4 11.18 -8.71 5.61
CA LYS A 4 11.18 -7.75 4.51
C LYS A 4 9.73 -7.63 4.06
N ILE A 5 9.11 -6.51 4.41
CA ILE A 5 7.72 -6.23 4.03
C ILE A 5 7.71 -5.84 2.56
N GLU A 6 6.90 -6.53 1.78
CA GLU A 6 6.75 -6.26 0.36
C GLU A 6 5.55 -5.36 0.13
N ILE A 7 5.80 -4.15 -0.37
CA ILE A 7 4.77 -3.17 -0.74
C ILE A 7 4.77 -3.01 -2.25
N GLN A 8 3.65 -3.31 -2.91
CA GLN A 8 3.51 -3.22 -4.37
C GLN A 8 2.42 -2.23 -4.81
N ASN A 9 2.56 -1.74 -6.03
CA ASN A 9 1.57 -0.93 -6.75
C ASN A 9 1.12 0.35 -6.03
N LEU A 10 1.95 0.92 -5.15
CA LEU A 10 1.64 2.20 -4.52
C LEU A 10 1.55 3.30 -5.60
N PRO A 11 0.35 3.86 -5.88
CA PRO A 11 0.15 4.84 -6.95
C PRO A 11 0.94 6.11 -6.68
N GLU A 12 1.49 6.73 -7.73
CA GLU A 12 2.29 7.95 -7.60
C GLU A 12 1.53 9.09 -6.94
N GLU A 13 0.23 9.21 -7.22
CA GLU A 13 -0.67 10.21 -6.62
C GLU A 13 -0.76 10.09 -5.09
N LEU A 14 -0.50 8.90 -4.53
CA LEU A 14 -0.50 8.66 -3.10
C LEU A 14 0.91 8.76 -2.50
N ARG A 15 1.97 8.70 -3.32
CA ARG A 15 3.37 8.75 -2.84
C ARG A 15 3.66 10.12 -2.26
N ARG A 16 3.83 10.16 -0.94
CA ARG A 16 4.32 11.31 -0.19
C ARG A 16 5.50 10.88 0.68
N LYS A 17 6.41 11.82 0.94
CA LYS A 17 7.59 11.58 1.80
C LYS A 17 7.16 10.93 3.13
N GLY A 18 7.76 9.80 3.49
CA GLY A 18 7.46 9.11 4.75
C GLY A 18 6.28 8.13 4.69
N LEU A 19 5.54 8.02 3.58
CA LEU A 19 4.37 7.15 3.52
C LEU A 19 4.76 5.67 3.51
N GLU A 20 5.74 5.28 2.69
CA GLU A 20 6.18 3.89 2.57
C GLU A 20 6.75 3.39 3.90
N GLU A 21 7.53 4.20 4.61
CA GLU A 21 8.04 3.85 5.93
C GLU A 21 6.92 3.64 6.95
N LYS A 22 5.89 4.50 6.92
CA LYS A 22 4.73 4.38 7.80
C LYS A 22 3.90 3.14 7.49
N LEU A 23 3.69 2.83 6.20
CA LEU A 23 3.00 1.62 5.76
C LEU A 23 3.77 0.37 6.18
N ALA A 24 5.09 0.35 5.99
CA ALA A 24 5.95 -0.74 6.43
C ALA A 24 5.91 -0.90 7.97
N GLU A 25 5.90 0.19 8.73
CA GLU A 25 5.75 0.11 10.18
C GLU A 25 4.41 -0.49 10.60
N ILE A 26 3.31 -0.06 9.97
CA ILE A 26 1.97 -0.60 10.21
C ILE A 26 1.93 -2.09 9.88
N CYS A 27 2.42 -2.50 8.71
CA CYS A 27 2.43 -3.91 8.33
C CYS A 27 3.22 -4.76 9.33
N ARG A 28 4.41 -4.28 9.75
CA ARG A 28 5.24 -4.96 10.76
C ARG A 28 4.52 -5.15 12.10
N LYS A 29 3.79 -4.13 12.57
CA LYS A 29 3.08 -4.17 13.85
C LYS A 29 1.89 -5.12 13.85
N ASN A 30 1.40 -5.49 12.66
CA ASN A 30 0.22 -6.33 12.49
C ASN A 30 0.57 -7.69 11.88
N ASP A 31 1.85 -8.08 11.88
CA ASP A 31 2.35 -9.32 11.29
C ASP A 31 1.96 -9.53 9.81
N ILE A 32 1.75 -8.43 9.09
CA ILE A 32 1.49 -8.42 7.64
C ILE A 32 2.83 -8.47 6.92
N VAL A 33 3.01 -9.47 6.06
CA VAL A 33 4.23 -9.72 5.29
C VAL A 33 4.15 -9.10 3.89
N PHE A 34 2.94 -8.87 3.38
CA PHE A 34 2.71 -8.32 2.04
C PHE A 34 1.57 -7.30 2.04
N MET A 35 1.72 -6.24 1.24
CA MET A 35 0.66 -5.29 0.94
C MET A 35 0.72 -4.88 -0.52
N ALA A 36 -0.42 -4.92 -1.21
CA ALA A 36 -0.55 -4.37 -2.56
C ALA A 36 -1.80 -3.52 -2.69
N ILE A 37 -1.69 -2.41 -3.41
CA ILE A 37 -2.86 -1.67 -3.89
C ILE A 37 -3.34 -2.33 -5.18
N PHE A 38 -4.66 -2.49 -5.29
CA PHE A 38 -5.30 -3.02 -6.49
C PHE A 38 -6.52 -2.18 -6.86
N GLY A 39 -7.33 -2.68 -7.79
CA GLY A 39 -8.61 -2.05 -8.10
C GLY A 39 -8.46 -0.76 -8.92
N SER A 40 -9.32 0.22 -8.61
CA SER A 40 -9.48 1.42 -9.45
C SER A 40 -8.21 2.27 -9.56
N PHE A 41 -7.43 2.35 -8.48
CA PHE A 41 -6.18 3.12 -8.37
C PHE A 41 -5.03 2.54 -9.21
N VAL A 42 -5.05 1.25 -9.54
CA VAL A 42 -4.07 0.64 -10.46
C VAL A 42 -4.53 0.75 -11.91
N ARG A 43 -5.85 0.74 -12.15
CA ARG A 43 -6.44 0.83 -13.50
C ARG A 43 -6.55 2.25 -14.06
N GLY A 44 -6.34 3.28 -13.23
CA GLY A 44 -6.43 4.69 -13.65
C GLY A 44 -7.86 5.23 -13.77
N GLY A 45 -8.84 4.59 -13.13
CA GLY A 45 -10.26 4.98 -13.16
C GLY A 45 -10.76 5.66 -11.87
N GLN A 46 -9.86 5.95 -10.94
CA GLN A 46 -10.17 6.52 -9.64
C GLN A 46 -10.54 8.01 -9.73
N ASN A 47 -11.41 8.46 -8.84
CA ASN A 47 -11.72 9.88 -8.64
C ASN A 47 -11.61 10.23 -7.15
N ARG A 48 -11.84 11.50 -6.80
CA ARG A 48 -11.70 11.98 -5.41
C ARG A 48 -12.65 11.31 -4.39
N LYS A 49 -13.70 10.62 -4.85
CA LYS A 49 -14.65 9.87 -4.03
C LYS A 49 -14.39 8.36 -4.08
N SER A 50 -13.34 7.92 -4.77
CA SER A 50 -13.01 6.50 -4.86
C SER A 50 -12.34 6.02 -3.57
N ASP A 51 -12.73 4.82 -3.16
CA ASP A 51 -12.06 4.08 -2.09
C ASP A 51 -10.73 3.49 -2.61
N ILE A 52 -9.88 3.03 -1.68
CA ILE A 52 -8.60 2.37 -1.99
C ILE A 52 -8.72 0.89 -1.65
N ASP A 53 -8.53 0.05 -2.66
CA ASP A 53 -8.53 -1.41 -2.50
C ASP A 53 -7.11 -1.90 -2.12
N ILE A 54 -6.98 -2.62 -1.02
CA ILE A 54 -5.70 -3.12 -0.47
C ILE A 54 -5.79 -4.62 -0.24
N ALA A 55 -4.85 -5.38 -0.78
CA ALA A 55 -4.65 -6.80 -0.51
C ALA A 55 -3.48 -6.97 0.46
N ILE A 56 -3.62 -7.88 1.43
CA ILE A 56 -2.61 -8.17 2.45
C ILE A 56 -2.45 -9.68 2.63
N GLU A 57 -1.26 -10.10 3.04
CA GLU A 57 -0.92 -11.46 3.52
C GLU A 57 -0.19 -11.36 4.87
#